data_AF-A0A259K673-F1
#
_entry.id   AF-A0A259K673-F1
#
_cell.length_a   1.000
_cell.length_b   1.000
_cell.length_c   1.000
_cell.angle_alpha   90.00
_cell.angle_beta   90.00
_cell.angle_gamma   90.00
#
_symmetry.space_group_name_H-M   'P 1'
#
loop_
_entity.id
_entity.type
_entity.pdbx_description
1 polymer ?
#
loop_
_entity_poly.entity_id
_entity_poly.type
_entity_poly.pdbx_seq_one_letter_code
_entity_poly.pdbx_strand_id
1 'polypeptide(L)'
;MPLALYALTAGAFGIGVTEFVIMGLLLDVSADLGVTLSSAGLLISGYALGVVVGAPVLTVLTARWPRKAVLLGLMGVFTLGNAACALAPDYATLMAARVLTAFAHATFFGVGSVVATGLVAPNKKASAIAIMFTGLTVANILGVPFGTWLGQHYGWRSTFWAVTVVGVLAFAVIALLVPNTKADGA
;
A
#
# COMPACT_ATOMS: atom_id res chain seq x y z
N MET A 1 15.98 14.84 9.63
CA MET A 1 15.67 13.42 9.37
C MET A 1 15.96 13.15 7.90
N PRO A 2 16.47 11.96 7.52
CA PRO A 2 16.81 11.66 6.11
C PRO A 2 15.59 11.79 5.19
N LEU A 3 15.78 12.35 3.99
CA LEU A 3 14.71 12.51 2.99
C LEU A 3 14.07 11.16 2.60
N ALA A 4 14.85 10.08 2.61
CA ALA A 4 14.38 8.73 2.35
C ALA A 4 13.29 8.24 3.32
N LEU A 5 13.17 8.82 4.53
CA LEU A 5 12.06 8.47 5.44
C LEU A 5 10.71 8.96 4.90
N TYR A 6 10.67 10.14 4.28
CA TYR A 6 9.45 10.67 3.69
C TYR A 6 9.00 9.86 2.47
N ALA A 7 9.94 9.17 1.78
CA ALA A 7 9.62 8.19 0.75
C ALA A 7 8.81 7.02 1.32
N LEU A 8 9.24 6.50 2.47
CA LEU A 8 8.55 5.41 3.18
C LEU A 8 7.20 5.89 3.73
N THR A 9 7.13 7.12 4.23
CA THR A 9 5.86 7.77 4.63
C THR A 9 4.88 7.86 3.46
N ALA A 10 5.33 8.24 2.27
CA ALA A 10 4.47 8.32 1.08
C ALA A 10 3.94 6.94 0.66
N GLY A 11 4.77 5.90 0.73
CA GLY A 11 4.32 4.51 0.50
C GLY A 11 3.31 4.06 1.54
N ALA A 12 3.57 4.31 2.83
CA ALA A 12 2.64 4.00 3.93
C ALA A 12 1.30 4.75 3.77
N PHE A 13 1.34 6.00 3.30
CA PHE A 13 0.14 6.76 2.97
C PHE A 13 -0.68 6.10 1.86
N GLY A 14 -0.06 5.81 0.71
CA GLY A 14 -0.75 5.16 -0.41
C GLY A 14 -1.39 3.82 0.00
N ILE A 15 -0.63 3.00 0.74
CA ILE A 15 -1.10 1.71 1.26
C ILE A 15 -2.31 1.88 2.20
N GLY A 16 -2.24 2.84 3.13
CA GLY A 16 -3.35 3.15 4.02
C GLY A 16 -4.61 3.57 3.26
N VAL A 17 -4.47 4.45 2.27
CA VAL A 17 -5.63 4.87 1.45
C VAL A 17 -6.24 3.67 0.73
N THR A 18 -5.44 2.83 0.05
CA THR A 18 -5.94 1.64 -0.63
C THR A 18 -6.75 0.73 0.28
N GLU A 19 -6.24 0.45 1.48
CA GLU A 19 -6.85 -0.49 2.42
C GLU A 19 -8.24 -0.01 2.86
N PHE A 20 -8.33 1.24 3.32
CA PHE A 20 -9.50 1.72 4.02
C PHE A 20 -10.53 2.43 3.12
N VAL A 21 -10.13 2.98 1.97
CA VAL A 21 -11.04 3.79 1.13
C VAL A 21 -12.22 3.00 0.57
N ILE A 22 -12.07 1.69 0.37
CA ILE A 22 -13.14 0.82 -0.12
C ILE A 22 -14.35 0.84 0.83
N MET A 23 -14.15 1.07 2.13
CA MET A 23 -15.22 1.11 3.13
C MET A 23 -16.25 2.22 2.82
N GLY A 24 -15.76 3.37 2.34
CA GLY A 24 -16.61 4.49 1.95
C GLY A 24 -17.26 4.33 0.57
N LEU A 25 -16.81 3.36 -0.23
CA LEU A 25 -17.23 3.13 -1.61
C LEU A 25 -18.03 1.83 -1.78
N LEU A 26 -18.40 1.15 -0.69
CA LEU A 26 -19.07 -0.15 -0.77
C LEU A 26 -20.40 -0.10 -1.53
N LEU A 27 -21.19 0.96 -1.34
CA LEU A 27 -22.45 1.15 -2.05
C LEU A 27 -22.21 1.38 -3.54
N ASP A 28 -21.25 2.21 -3.90
CA ASP A 28 -20.89 2.51 -5.30
C ASP A 28 -20.39 1.25 -6.03
N VAL A 29 -19.49 0.50 -5.39
CA VAL A 29 -18.94 -0.77 -5.93
C VAL A 29 -20.03 -1.83 -6.06
N SER A 30 -20.90 -1.95 -5.05
CA SER A 30 -22.03 -2.90 -5.04
C SER A 30 -23.00 -2.62 -6.19
N ALA A 31 -23.37 -1.35 -6.37
CA ALA A 31 -24.28 -0.94 -7.44
C ALA A 31 -23.68 -1.12 -8.84
N ASP A 32 -22.43 -0.71 -9.03
CA ASP A 32 -21.74 -0.76 -10.32
C ASP A 32 -21.45 -2.19 -10.78
N LEU A 33 -21.06 -3.09 -9.87
CA LEU A 33 -20.75 -4.49 -10.19
C LEU A 33 -21.95 -5.43 -10.06
N GLY A 34 -23.13 -4.92 -9.65
CA GLY A 34 -24.35 -5.72 -9.51
C GLY A 34 -24.27 -6.81 -8.44
N VAL A 35 -23.47 -6.59 -7.38
CA VAL A 35 -23.29 -7.54 -6.27
C VAL A 35 -23.96 -7.03 -5.01
N THR A 36 -24.26 -7.93 -4.06
CA THR A 36 -24.82 -7.50 -2.76
C THR A 36 -23.80 -6.68 -1.95
N LEU A 37 -24.30 -5.83 -1.05
CA LEU A 37 -23.44 -5.07 -0.13
C LEU A 37 -22.57 -6.00 0.74
N SER A 38 -23.11 -7.14 1.15
CA SER A 38 -22.35 -8.17 1.88
C SER A 38 -21.19 -8.71 1.05
N SER A 39 -21.40 -8.98 -0.23
CA SER A 39 -20.34 -9.40 -1.16
C SER A 39 -19.30 -8.29 -1.34
N ALA A 40 -19.71 -7.04 -1.53
CA ALA A 40 -18.79 -5.90 -1.59
C ALA A 40 -17.96 -5.78 -0.30
N GLY A 41 -18.57 -5.98 0.87
CA GLY A 41 -17.89 -6.00 2.17
C GLY A 41 -16.77 -7.05 2.26
N LEU A 42 -16.93 -8.21 1.60
CA LEU A 42 -15.88 -9.24 1.55
C LEU A 42 -14.60 -8.74 0.86
N LEU A 43 -14.62 -7.68 0.05
CA LEU A 43 -13.40 -7.08 -0.51
C LEU A 43 -12.44 -6.62 0.59
N ILE A 44 -12.97 -6.19 1.73
CA ILE A 44 -12.19 -5.82 2.92
C ILE A 44 -11.58 -7.09 3.53
N SER A 45 -12.39 -8.14 3.73
CA SER A 45 -11.94 -9.41 4.29
C SER A 45 -10.90 -10.10 3.42
N GLY A 46 -11.10 -10.12 2.10
CA GLY A 46 -10.17 -10.69 1.13
C GLY A 46 -8.84 -9.93 1.12
N TYR A 47 -8.89 -8.60 1.18
CA TYR A 47 -7.67 -7.80 1.35
C TYR A 47 -6.95 -8.16 2.66
N ALA A 48 -7.66 -8.19 3.79
CA ALA A 48 -7.07 -8.54 5.08
C ALA A 48 -6.45 -9.96 5.11
N LEU A 49 -7.10 -10.96 4.51
CA LEU A 49 -6.53 -12.30 4.31
C LEU A 49 -5.26 -12.24 3.47
N GLY A 50 -5.26 -11.45 2.40
CA GLY A 50 -4.09 -11.21 1.59
C GLY A 50 -2.93 -10.58 2.37
N VAL A 51 -3.22 -9.64 3.29
CA VAL A 51 -2.19 -9.06 4.19
C VAL A 51 -1.61 -10.14 5.11
N VAL A 52 -2.47 -10.93 5.76
CA VAL A 52 -2.08 -11.97 6.73
C VAL A 52 -1.20 -13.04 6.09
N VAL A 53 -1.56 -13.50 4.89
CA VAL A 53 -0.80 -14.53 4.16
C VAL A 53 0.40 -13.95 3.43
N GLY A 54 0.24 -12.78 2.82
CA GLY A 54 1.28 -12.14 2.02
C GLY A 54 2.50 -11.75 2.83
N ALA A 55 2.32 -11.29 4.07
CA ALA A 55 3.42 -10.88 4.94
C ALA A 55 4.47 -11.99 5.16
N PRO A 56 4.13 -13.18 5.71
CA PRO A 56 5.10 -14.25 5.93
C PRO A 56 5.65 -14.79 4.60
N VAL A 57 4.80 -14.97 3.59
CA VAL A 57 5.22 -15.51 2.28
C VAL A 57 6.27 -14.62 1.63
N LEU A 58 5.97 -13.33 1.46
CA LEU A 58 6.93 -12.41 0.84
C LEU A 58 8.15 -12.17 1.72
N THR A 59 8.02 -12.17 3.05
CA THR A 59 9.18 -12.03 3.94
C THR A 59 10.18 -13.17 3.74
N VAL A 60 9.71 -14.42 3.64
CA VAL A 60 10.59 -15.57 3.38
C VAL A 60 11.17 -15.51 1.97
N LEU A 61 10.34 -15.26 0.95
CA LEU A 61 10.79 -15.21 -0.45
C LEU A 61 11.81 -14.11 -0.72
N THR A 62 11.71 -12.99 0.00
CA THR A 62 12.57 -11.81 -0.19
C THR A 62 13.68 -11.71 0.87
N ALA A 63 13.85 -12.71 1.74
CA ALA A 63 14.77 -12.66 2.87
C ALA A 63 16.23 -12.33 2.47
N ARG A 64 16.67 -12.83 1.31
CA ARG A 64 18.03 -12.65 0.78
C ARG A 64 18.17 -11.46 -0.18
N TRP A 65 17.08 -10.76 -0.48
CA TRP A 65 17.09 -9.68 -1.46
C TRP A 65 17.56 -8.37 -0.83
N PRO A 66 18.26 -7.49 -1.59
CA PRO A 66 18.58 -6.15 -1.12
C PRO A 66 17.30 -5.39 -0.74
N ARG A 67 17.30 -4.69 0.41
CA ARG A 67 16.08 -4.06 0.95
C ARG A 67 15.45 -3.06 -0.01
N LYS A 68 16.27 -2.30 -0.75
CA LYS A 68 15.79 -1.39 -1.81
C LYS A 68 15.05 -2.15 -2.91
N ALA A 69 15.58 -3.28 -3.38
CA ALA A 69 14.95 -4.09 -4.42
C ALA A 69 13.59 -4.63 -3.94
N VAL A 70 13.51 -5.04 -2.67
CA VAL A 70 12.25 -5.48 -2.06
C VAL A 70 11.24 -4.33 -2.01
N LEU A 71 11.62 -3.16 -1.50
CA LEU A 71 10.71 -2.00 -1.43
C LEU A 71 10.20 -1.57 -2.82
N LEU A 72 11.06 -1.58 -3.84
CA LEU A 72 10.66 -1.29 -5.22
C LEU A 72 9.71 -2.36 -5.76
N GLY A 73 10.01 -3.64 -5.55
CA GLY A 73 9.12 -4.73 -5.96
C GLY A 73 7.74 -4.64 -5.31
N LEU A 74 7.69 -4.38 -4.00
CA LEU A 74 6.45 -4.20 -3.26
C LEU A 74 5.65 -2.99 -3.77
N MET A 75 6.31 -1.86 -4.00
CA MET A 75 5.64 -0.68 -4.58
C MET A 75 5.19 -0.90 -6.02
N GLY A 76 5.91 -1.71 -6.81
CA GLY A 76 5.50 -2.13 -8.13
C GLY A 76 4.21 -2.97 -8.07
N VAL A 77 4.18 -3.99 -7.22
CA VAL A 77 2.98 -4.82 -6.98
C VAL A 77 1.81 -3.98 -6.49
N PHE A 78 2.05 -3.07 -5.53
CA PHE A 78 1.04 -2.13 -5.05
C PHE A 78 0.44 -1.28 -6.18
N THR A 79 1.31 -0.70 -7.02
CA THR A 79 0.90 0.22 -8.09
C THR A 79 0.10 -0.50 -9.17
N LEU A 80 0.62 -1.64 -9.64
CA LEU A 80 -0.04 -2.47 -10.65
C LEU A 80 -1.34 -3.08 -10.12
N GLY A 81 -1.36 -3.49 -8.86
CA GLY A 81 -2.55 -4.04 -8.22
C GLY A 81 -3.67 -3.02 -8.07
N ASN A 82 -3.36 -1.77 -7.69
CA ASN A 82 -4.35 -0.68 -7.69
C ASN A 82 -4.81 -0.32 -9.11
N ALA A 83 -3.91 -0.33 -10.10
CA ALA A 83 -4.30 -0.10 -11.49
C ALA A 83 -5.24 -1.21 -11.99
N ALA A 84 -4.98 -2.46 -11.62
CA ALA A 84 -5.87 -3.58 -11.89
C ALA A 84 -7.23 -3.44 -11.19
N CYS A 85 -7.27 -2.92 -9.96
CA CYS A 85 -8.54 -2.59 -9.29
C CYS A 85 -9.33 -1.52 -10.06
N ALA A 86 -8.65 -0.48 -10.56
CA ALA A 86 -9.28 0.57 -11.36
C ALA A 86 -9.82 0.06 -12.70
N LEU A 87 -9.18 -0.97 -13.27
CA LEU A 87 -9.55 -1.58 -14.55
C LEU A 87 -10.48 -2.80 -14.40
N ALA A 88 -10.83 -3.20 -13.18
CA ALA A 88 -11.58 -4.42 -12.94
C ALA A 88 -12.99 -4.36 -13.60
N PRO A 89 -13.29 -5.30 -14.52
CA PRO A 89 -14.60 -5.36 -15.16
C PRO A 89 -15.68 -6.00 -14.28
N ASP A 90 -15.30 -6.78 -13.27
CA ASP A 90 -16.23 -7.54 -12.43
C ASP A 90 -15.71 -7.71 -10.99
N TYR A 91 -16.55 -8.28 -10.14
CA TYR A 91 -16.23 -8.49 -8.72
C TYR A 91 -15.05 -9.45 -8.49
N ALA A 92 -14.96 -10.53 -9.26
CA ALA A 92 -13.92 -11.54 -9.05
C ALA A 92 -12.55 -10.99 -9.44
N THR A 93 -12.47 -10.25 -10.55
CA THR A 93 -11.25 -9.57 -10.97
C THR A 93 -10.84 -8.48 -9.97
N LEU A 94 -11.79 -7.70 -9.44
CA LEU A 94 -11.52 -6.73 -8.37
C LEU A 94 -10.99 -7.41 -7.10
N MET A 95 -11.63 -8.49 -6.65
CA MET A 95 -11.20 -9.26 -5.49
C MET A 95 -9.77 -9.80 -5.66
N ALA A 96 -9.47 -10.42 -6.81
CA ALA A 96 -8.14 -10.92 -7.10
C ALA A 96 -7.08 -9.80 -7.08
N ALA A 97 -7.38 -8.66 -7.70
CA ALA A 97 -6.52 -7.49 -7.67
C ALA A 97 -6.30 -6.96 -6.25
N ARG A 98 -7.35 -6.94 -5.41
CA ARG A 98 -7.24 -6.56 -3.99
C ARG A 98 -6.34 -7.50 -3.21
N VAL A 99 -6.53 -8.81 -3.34
CA VAL A 99 -5.69 -9.82 -2.67
C VAL A 99 -4.22 -9.68 -3.11
N LEU A 100 -3.97 -9.53 -4.41
CA LEU A 100 -2.63 -9.31 -4.94
C LEU A 100 -1.98 -8.04 -4.37
N THR A 101 -2.72 -6.94 -4.34
CA THR A 101 -2.26 -5.65 -3.80
C THR A 101 -1.95 -5.77 -2.30
N ALA A 102 -2.75 -6.53 -1.56
CA ALA A 102 -2.60 -6.73 -0.13
C ALA A 102 -1.28 -7.41 0.26
N PHE A 103 -0.70 -8.21 -0.63
CA PHE A 103 0.57 -8.89 -0.34
C PHE A 103 1.69 -7.87 -0.10
N ALA A 104 1.67 -6.75 -0.82
CA ALA A 104 2.66 -5.70 -0.64
C ALA A 104 2.57 -5.01 0.73
N HIS A 105 1.39 -5.02 1.35
CA HIS A 105 1.06 -4.20 2.50
C HIS A 105 1.98 -4.46 3.71
N ALA A 106 1.82 -5.59 4.38
CA ALA A 106 2.51 -5.85 5.65
C ALA A 106 4.02 -6.01 5.46
N THR A 107 4.46 -6.58 4.33
CA THR A 107 5.88 -6.70 4.00
C THR A 107 6.52 -5.32 3.80
N PHE A 108 5.81 -4.35 3.22
CA PHE A 108 6.33 -2.98 3.07
C PHE A 108 6.57 -2.32 4.43
N PHE A 109 5.64 -2.46 5.37
CA PHE A 109 5.83 -1.92 6.72
C PHE A 109 6.99 -2.59 7.47
N GLY A 110 7.13 -3.93 7.35
CA GLY A 110 8.24 -4.65 7.96
C GLY A 110 9.60 -4.25 7.38
N VAL A 111 9.77 -4.36 6.06
CA VAL A 111 11.03 -4.02 5.37
C VAL A 111 11.33 -2.53 5.48
N GLY A 112 10.32 -1.68 5.33
CA GLY A 112 10.43 -0.23 5.45
C GLY A 112 10.88 0.19 6.85
N SER A 113 10.41 -0.47 7.91
CA SER A 113 10.88 -0.21 9.28
C SER A 113 12.36 -0.55 9.47
N VAL A 114 12.82 -1.66 8.88
CA VAL A 114 14.25 -2.03 8.88
C VAL A 114 15.09 -0.97 8.15
N VAL A 115 14.64 -0.53 6.97
CA VAL A 115 15.33 0.52 6.22
C VAL A 115 15.30 1.85 6.99
N ALA A 116 14.15 2.25 7.53
CA ALA A 116 13.98 3.49 8.28
C ALA A 116 14.92 3.57 9.49
N THR A 117 15.05 2.47 10.24
CA THR A 117 15.93 2.41 11.41
C THR A 117 17.41 2.34 11.05
N GLY A 118 17.75 1.84 9.85
CA GLY A 118 19.12 1.87 9.32
C GLY A 118 19.57 3.24 8.79
N LEU A 119 18.63 4.16 8.51
CA LEU A 119 18.92 5.50 8.01
C LEU A 119 19.23 6.54 9.10
N VAL A 120 19.05 6.18 10.38
CA VAL A 120 19.16 7.12 11.50
C VAL A 120 20.06 6.60 12.61
N ALA A 121 20.55 7.50 13.46
CA ALA A 121 21.28 7.15 14.67
C ALA A 121 20.43 6.29 15.63
N PRO A 122 21.04 5.42 16.47
CA PRO A 122 20.32 4.49 17.35
C PRO A 122 19.24 5.13 18.24
N ASN A 123 19.52 6.33 18.77
CA ASN A 123 18.60 7.09 19.63
C ASN A 123 17.40 7.71 18.87
N LYS A 124 17.36 7.61 17.53
CA LYS A 124 16.28 8.14 16.68
C LYS A 124 15.47 7.05 15.97
N LYS A 125 15.75 5.77 16.22
CA LYS A 125 15.08 4.63 15.55
C LYS A 125 13.56 4.65 15.75
N ALA A 126 13.10 4.87 16.99
CA ALA A 126 11.67 4.98 17.28
C ALA A 126 11.00 6.13 16.50
N SER A 127 11.65 7.29 16.43
CA SER A 127 11.16 8.44 15.66
C SER A 127 11.11 8.18 14.16
N ALA A 128 12.07 7.42 13.61
CA ALA A 128 12.05 7.04 12.19
C ALA A 128 10.86 6.14 11.85
N ILE A 129 10.56 5.16 12.70
CA ILE A 129 9.37 4.31 12.56
C ILE A 129 8.11 5.17 12.69
N ALA A 130 8.03 6.05 13.70
CA ALA A 130 6.87 6.93 13.89
C ALA A 130 6.60 7.84 12.66
N ILE A 131 7.64 8.42 12.06
CA ILE A 131 7.51 9.25 10.85
C ILE A 131 7.01 8.42 9.67
N MET A 132 7.51 7.19 9.50
CA MET A 132 7.01 6.30 8.46
C MET A 132 5.51 6.01 8.66
N PHE A 133 5.10 5.63 9.88
CA PHE A 133 3.70 5.33 10.21
C PHE A 133 2.79 6.56 10.23
N THR A 134 3.34 7.76 10.31
CA THR A 134 2.56 9.00 10.14
C THR A 134 1.87 9.02 8.77
N GLY A 135 2.43 8.37 7.76
CA GLY A 135 1.78 8.21 6.45
C GLY A 135 0.43 7.50 6.56
N LEU A 136 0.35 6.44 7.36
CA LEU A 136 -0.89 5.70 7.64
C LEU A 136 -1.90 6.57 8.40
N THR A 137 -1.44 7.35 9.38
CA THR A 137 -2.29 8.31 10.11
C THR A 137 -2.89 9.35 9.17
N VAL A 138 -2.06 9.96 8.32
CA VAL A 138 -2.49 10.96 7.33
C VAL A 138 -3.42 10.35 6.29
N ALA A 139 -3.19 9.08 5.91
CA ALA A 139 -4.08 8.35 5.03
C ALA A 139 -5.49 8.26 5.63
N ASN A 140 -5.62 7.85 6.89
CA ASN A 140 -6.92 7.70 7.52
C ASN A 140 -7.66 9.04 7.74
N ILE A 141 -6.93 10.10 8.09
CA ILE A 141 -7.54 11.41 8.40
C ILE A 141 -7.90 12.18 7.12
N LEU A 142 -7.04 12.14 6.10
CA LEU A 142 -7.19 12.95 4.89
C LEU A 142 -7.39 12.11 3.63
N GLY A 143 -6.52 11.12 3.42
CA GLY A 143 -6.51 10.35 2.18
C GLY A 143 -7.77 9.53 1.94
N VAL A 144 -8.31 8.88 2.98
CA VAL A 144 -9.51 8.04 2.92
C VAL A 144 -10.76 8.89 2.69
N PRO A 145 -11.04 9.97 3.46
CA PRO A 145 -12.17 10.84 3.15
C PRO A 145 -12.09 11.46 1.75
N PHE A 146 -10.90 11.93 1.36
CA PHE A 146 -10.69 12.50 0.02
C PHE A 146 -10.91 11.46 -1.09
N GLY A 147 -10.37 10.25 -0.91
CA GLY A 147 -10.54 9.16 -1.87
C GLY A 147 -11.99 8.68 -1.98
N THR A 148 -12.73 8.64 -0.87
CA THR A 148 -14.16 8.35 -0.87
C THR A 148 -14.95 9.43 -1.61
N TRP A 149 -14.71 10.70 -1.28
CA TRP A 149 -15.32 11.84 -1.97
C TRP A 149 -15.05 11.79 -3.49
N LEU A 150 -13.80 11.55 -3.88
CA LEU A 150 -13.41 11.42 -5.28
C LEU A 150 -14.18 10.28 -5.97
N GLY A 151 -14.30 9.13 -5.33
CA GLY A 151 -14.99 7.96 -5.87
C GLY A 151 -16.50 8.16 -5.99
N GLN A 152 -17.12 8.86 -5.04
CA GLN A 152 -18.57 9.14 -5.09
C GLN A 152 -18.93 10.16 -6.18
N HIS A 153 -18.04 11.10 -6.49
CA HIS A 153 -18.31 12.13 -7.51
C HIS A 153 -17.87 11.74 -8.93
N TYR A 154 -16.78 10.98 -9.07
CA TYR A 154 -16.17 10.65 -10.36
C TYR A 154 -16.14 9.14 -10.64
N GLY A 155 -16.88 8.36 -9.85
CA GLY A 155 -16.93 6.90 -9.91
C GLY A 155 -15.80 6.25 -9.11
N TRP A 156 -16.11 5.14 -8.42
CA TRP A 156 -15.21 4.49 -7.46
C TRP A 156 -13.84 4.10 -8.04
N ARG A 157 -13.76 3.85 -9.35
CA ARG A 157 -12.51 3.56 -10.08
C ARG A 157 -11.52 4.73 -10.05
N SER A 158 -12.00 5.97 -10.00
CA SER A 158 -11.15 7.17 -9.96
C SER A 158 -10.26 7.20 -8.72
N THR A 159 -10.75 6.70 -7.58
CA THR A 159 -10.00 6.55 -6.34
C THR A 159 -8.80 5.62 -6.53
N PHE A 160 -9.01 4.47 -7.18
CA PHE A 160 -7.93 3.52 -7.46
C PHE A 160 -6.89 4.10 -8.42
N TRP A 161 -7.30 4.88 -9.43
CA TRP A 161 -6.36 5.62 -10.28
C TRP A 161 -5.54 6.64 -9.51
N ALA A 162 -6.15 7.43 -8.62
CA ALA A 162 -5.44 8.39 -7.79
C ALA A 162 -4.39 7.70 -6.90
N VAL A 163 -4.76 6.57 -6.32
CA VAL A 163 -3.87 5.75 -5.51
C VAL A 163 -2.75 5.12 -6.35
N THR A 164 -3.02 4.69 -7.58
CA THR A 164 -1.98 4.25 -8.53
C THR A 164 -0.96 5.36 -8.78
N VAL A 165 -1.40 6.60 -8.98
CA VAL A 165 -0.48 7.75 -9.12
C VAL A 165 0.38 7.94 -7.87
N VAL A 166 -0.21 7.85 -6.68
CA VAL A 166 0.55 7.88 -5.41
C VAL A 166 1.58 6.74 -5.36
N GLY A 167 1.21 5.54 -5.82
CA GLY A 167 2.12 4.40 -5.93
C GLY A 167 3.31 4.64 -6.85
N VAL A 168 3.07 5.21 -8.04
CA VAL A 168 4.13 5.61 -9.00
C VAL A 168 5.06 6.64 -8.36
N LEU A 169 4.50 7.66 -7.70
CA LEU A 169 5.30 8.68 -7.02
C LEU A 169 6.14 8.07 -5.89
N ALA A 170 5.55 7.24 -5.03
CA ALA A 170 6.27 6.55 -3.96
C ALA A 170 7.37 5.64 -4.51
N PHE A 171 7.11 4.89 -5.60
CA PHE A 171 8.10 4.08 -6.28
C PHE A 171 9.28 4.93 -6.78
N ALA A 172 9.00 6.04 -7.47
CA ALA A 172 10.03 6.95 -7.97
C ALA A 172 10.87 7.55 -6.84
N VAL A 173 10.24 8.00 -5.76
CA VAL A 173 10.93 8.58 -4.60
C VAL A 173 11.79 7.51 -3.90
N ILE A 174 11.32 6.28 -3.75
CA ILE A 174 12.13 5.17 -3.21
C ILE A 174 13.31 4.86 -4.12
N ALA A 175 13.09 4.80 -5.44
CA ALA A 175 14.14 4.53 -6.42
C ALA A 175 15.26 5.57 -6.36
N LEU A 176 14.91 6.84 -6.17
CA LEU A 176 15.85 7.95 -6.13
C LEU A 176 16.53 8.13 -4.76
N LEU A 177 15.79 7.99 -3.65
CA LEU A 177 16.27 8.41 -2.33
C LEU A 177 16.71 7.27 -1.41
N VAL A 178 16.22 6.04 -1.60
CA VAL A 178 16.62 4.92 -0.72
C VAL A 178 18.00 4.39 -1.18
N PRO A 179 19.00 4.32 -0.28
CA PRO A 179 20.32 3.77 -0.60
C PRO A 179 20.25 2.30 -0.99
N ASN A 180 21.14 1.85 -1.87
CA ASN A 180 21.27 0.43 -2.21
C ASN A 180 22.20 -0.26 -1.20
N THR A 181 21.71 -0.42 0.04
CA THR A 181 22.42 -1.22 1.05
C THR A 181 22.23 -2.70 0.73
N LYS A 182 23.36 -3.42 0.62
CA LYS A 182 23.33 -4.89 0.55
C LYS A 182 22.62 -5.41 1.81
N ALA A 183 21.88 -6.52 1.67
CA ALA A 183 21.40 -7.21 2.85
C ALA A 183 22.66 -7.63 3.65
N ASP A 184 22.93 -6.94 4.76
CA ASP A 184 24.02 -7.33 5.63
C ASP A 184 23.82 -8.81 6.00
N GLY A 185 24.87 -9.59 5.72
CA GLY A 185 24.87 -11.02 5.88
C GLY A 185 24.52 -11.41 7.30
N ALA A 186 23.75 -12.50 7.41
CA ALA A 186 23.78 -13.36 8.58
C ALA A 186 25.22 -13.86 8.82
#